data_AF-A0A7V9UVD8-F1
#
_entry.id   AF-A0A7V9UVD8-F1
#
_cell.length_a   1.000
_cell.length_b   1.000
_cell.length_c   1.000
_cell.angle_alpha   90.00
_cell.angle_beta   90.00
_cell.angle_gamma   90.00
#
_symmetry.space_group_name_H-M   'P 1'
#
loop_
_entity.id
_entity.type
_entity.pdbx_description
1 polymer ?
#
loop_
_entity_poly.entity_id
_entity_poly.type
_entity_poly.pdbx_seq_one_letter_code
_entity_poly.pdbx_strand_id
1 'polypeptide(L)'
;MKNTKNVKNMKKLVFLMMLGFVFSSGALAQMTLPRESQRAAISQTIGDTIVSIVYHRPNTKGRKIWGELVPFGQVWRTGANEATVFEVSNDVTINGQLLPKGKYSLHTIPTESEWTLIFNKAWNQWGSFEYDAKQDALRVTVKPMTGEIRETMSFDFGDMKPNSTQVVIAWEKLRVPFTVDVGDVNKRVVNDFRSKIVGDPVQAANYVLN
;
A
#
# COMPACT_ATOMS: atom_id res chain seq x y z
N MET A 1 -42.90 11.36 63.59
CA MET A 1 -42.78 11.14 62.13
C MET A 1 -42.58 12.47 61.40
N LYS A 2 -41.34 12.94 61.15
CA LYS A 2 -41.14 14.11 60.28
C LYS A 2 -39.78 14.25 59.57
N ASN A 3 -38.88 13.25 59.60
CA ASN A 3 -37.50 13.46 59.11
C ASN A 3 -37.07 12.62 57.90
N THR A 4 -37.95 11.78 57.33
CA THR A 4 -37.57 10.88 56.23
C THR A 4 -37.62 11.54 54.84
N LYS A 5 -38.40 12.61 54.65
CA LYS A 5 -38.46 13.36 53.38
C LYS A 5 -37.17 14.16 53.11
N ASN A 6 -36.59 14.81 54.13
CA ASN A 6 -35.37 15.61 53.97
C ASN A 6 -34.13 14.77 53.65
N VAL A 7 -34.02 13.57 54.25
CA VAL A 7 -32.93 12.63 53.93
C VAL A 7 -33.04 12.09 52.50
N LYS A 8 -34.25 11.84 51.99
CA LYS A 8 -34.47 11.45 50.59
C LYS A 8 -34.08 12.56 49.62
N ASN A 9 -34.40 13.81 49.93
CA ASN A 9 -34.08 14.96 49.08
C ASN A 9 -32.57 15.28 49.10
N MET A 10 -31.89 15.12 50.25
CA MET A 10 -30.45 15.31 50.36
C MET A 10 -29.66 14.20 49.64
N LYS A 11 -30.13 12.95 49.68
CA LYS A 11 -29.57 11.85 48.87
C LYS A 11 -29.73 12.08 47.36
N LYS A 12 -30.87 12.64 46.93
CA LYS A 12 -31.08 13.05 45.52
C LYS A 12 -30.14 14.18 45.11
N LEU A 13 -29.88 15.15 46.00
CA LEU A 13 -28.99 16.27 45.72
C LEU A 13 -27.52 15.84 45.64
N VAL A 14 -27.07 14.94 46.53
CA VAL A 14 -25.72 14.33 46.47
C VAL A 14 -25.54 13.46 45.22
N PHE A 15 -26.58 12.73 44.81
CA PHE A 15 -26.56 11.95 43.58
C PHE A 15 -26.49 12.85 42.33
N LEU A 16 -27.18 14.00 42.35
CA LEU A 16 -27.14 14.98 41.25
C LEU A 16 -25.80 15.73 41.17
N MET A 17 -25.14 15.98 42.32
CA MET A 17 -23.78 16.54 42.36
C MET A 17 -22.71 15.55 41.91
N MET A 18 -22.86 14.24 42.19
CA MET A 18 -21.94 13.21 41.66
C MET A 18 -22.07 13.00 40.15
N LEU A 19 -23.26 13.25 39.56
CA LEU A 19 -23.47 13.12 38.13
C LEU A 19 -22.84 14.27 37.31
N GLY A 20 -22.58 15.42 37.93
CA GLY A 20 -22.00 16.59 37.28
C GLY A 20 -20.47 16.56 37.12
N PHE A 21 -19.76 15.64 37.77
CA PHE A 21 -18.29 15.61 37.78
C PHE A 21 -17.66 14.69 36.71
N VAL A 22 -18.46 14.01 35.88
CA VAL A 22 -17.96 12.99 34.93
C VAL A 22 -17.84 13.51 33.49
N PHE A 23 -18.17 14.78 33.22
CA PHE A 23 -18.11 15.35 31.85
C PHE A 23 -16.79 16.03 31.46
N SER A 24 -15.73 15.88 32.25
CA SER A 24 -14.37 16.22 31.81
C SER A 24 -13.66 14.97 31.30
N SER A 25 -14.21 14.33 30.26
CA SER A 25 -13.42 13.46 29.39
C SER A 25 -12.42 14.36 28.68
N GLY A 26 -11.23 14.49 29.28
CA GLY A 26 -10.08 15.06 28.62
C GLY A 26 -9.92 14.35 27.29
N ALA A 27 -10.10 15.09 26.21
CA ALA A 27 -9.49 14.74 24.94
C ALA A 27 -7.98 14.78 25.19
N LEU A 28 -7.42 13.67 25.68
CA LEU A 28 -6.02 13.39 25.50
C LEU A 28 -5.87 13.31 23.98
N ALA A 29 -5.50 14.43 23.37
CA ALA A 29 -4.97 14.45 22.03
C ALA A 29 -3.83 13.42 22.05
N GLN A 30 -4.05 12.27 21.42
CA GLN A 30 -3.06 11.23 21.34
C GLN A 30 -1.89 11.81 20.55
N MET A 31 -0.85 12.22 21.28
CA MET A 31 0.31 12.90 20.73
C MET A 31 0.92 11.97 19.68
N THR A 32 0.74 12.32 18.41
CA THR A 32 1.24 11.51 17.30
C THR A 32 2.74 11.79 17.20
N LEU A 33 3.54 10.90 17.77
CA LEU A 33 5.00 11.01 17.70
C LEU A 33 5.45 10.82 16.23
N PRO A 34 6.44 11.59 15.77
CA PRO A 34 7.01 11.39 14.44
C PRO A 34 7.62 9.99 14.36
N ARG A 35 7.24 9.24 13.32
CA ARG A 35 7.82 7.92 13.06
C ARG A 35 9.22 8.08 12.44
N GLU A 36 10.14 7.19 12.79
CA GLU A 36 11.49 7.15 12.20
C GLU A 36 11.47 6.95 10.68
N SER A 37 10.59 6.09 10.19
CA SER A 37 10.36 5.87 8.76
C SER A 37 9.03 6.45 8.35
N GLN A 38 9.09 7.60 7.66
CA GLN A 38 7.93 8.35 7.21
C GLN A 38 7.18 7.60 6.10
N ARG A 39 5.86 7.73 6.11
CA ARG A 39 4.99 7.16 5.07
C ARG A 39 5.11 7.98 3.78
N ALA A 40 5.12 7.33 2.64
CA ALA A 40 5.08 7.93 1.33
C ALA A 40 4.14 7.17 0.40
N ALA A 41 3.71 7.83 -0.65
CA ALA A 41 2.91 7.24 -1.72
C ALA A 41 3.36 7.81 -3.06
N ILE A 42 3.39 6.96 -4.08
CA ILE A 42 3.57 7.34 -5.49
C ILE A 42 2.51 6.64 -6.33
N SER A 43 2.13 7.26 -7.44
CA SER A 43 1.18 6.68 -8.37
C SER A 43 1.54 7.08 -9.79
N GLN A 44 1.27 6.19 -10.73
CA GLN A 44 1.46 6.42 -12.15
C GLN A 44 0.31 5.81 -12.94
N THR A 45 -0.23 6.58 -13.89
CA THR A 45 -1.16 6.07 -14.88
C THR A 45 -0.38 5.65 -16.13
N ILE A 46 -0.58 4.41 -16.57
CA ILE A 46 -0.05 3.85 -17.82
C ILE A 46 -1.24 3.39 -18.66
N GLY A 47 -1.49 4.06 -19.78
CA GLY A 47 -2.74 3.89 -20.53
C GLY A 47 -3.96 4.21 -19.67
N ASP A 48 -4.82 3.21 -19.46
CA ASP A 48 -6.02 3.26 -18.62
C ASP A 48 -5.84 2.64 -17.23
N THR A 49 -4.59 2.27 -16.88
CA THR A 49 -4.28 1.53 -15.65
C THR A 49 -3.46 2.38 -14.69
N ILE A 50 -3.91 2.45 -13.44
CA ILE A 50 -3.24 3.13 -12.34
C ILE A 50 -2.44 2.10 -11.55
N VAL A 51 -1.15 2.36 -11.40
CA VAL A 51 -0.25 1.63 -10.50
C VAL A 51 0.06 2.55 -9.33
N SER A 52 -0.25 2.14 -8.11
CA SER A 52 0.05 2.91 -6.90
C SER A 52 0.87 2.12 -5.90
N ILE A 53 1.79 2.81 -5.22
CA ILE A 53 2.68 2.22 -4.23
C ILE A 53 2.64 3.08 -2.98
N VAL A 54 2.25 2.47 -1.86
CA VAL A 54 2.24 3.10 -0.54
C VAL A 54 3.22 2.36 0.35
N TYR A 55 4.15 3.08 0.95
CA TYR A 55 5.26 2.46 1.68
C TYR A 55 5.80 3.38 2.77
N HIS A 56 6.63 2.85 3.65
CA HIS A 56 7.42 3.65 4.59
C HIS A 56 8.89 3.60 4.24
N ARG A 57 9.55 4.75 4.35
CA ARG A 57 10.89 5.00 3.81
C ARG A 57 11.97 4.85 4.88
N PRO A 58 12.67 3.71 5.01
CA PRO A 58 13.82 3.61 5.89
C PRO A 58 15.02 4.41 5.36
N ASN A 59 15.82 4.93 6.29
CA ASN A 59 17.09 5.60 6.03
C ASN A 59 18.27 4.63 6.25
N THR A 60 19.39 4.76 5.54
CA THR A 60 20.54 3.88 5.80
C THR A 60 21.18 4.16 7.16
N LYS A 61 21.30 5.44 7.54
CA LYS A 61 21.94 5.92 8.76
C LYS A 61 23.35 5.34 8.97
N GLY A 62 24.11 5.16 7.89
CA GLY A 62 25.46 4.59 7.93
C GLY A 62 25.53 3.09 8.29
N ARG A 63 24.39 2.40 8.36
CA ARG A 63 24.33 0.96 8.62
C ARG A 63 24.59 0.15 7.36
N LYS A 64 25.10 -1.06 7.53
CA LYS A 64 25.11 -2.06 6.46
C LYS A 64 23.69 -2.57 6.23
N ILE A 65 23.17 -2.35 5.02
CA ILE A 65 21.77 -2.67 4.71
C ILE A 65 21.64 -4.14 4.33
N TRP A 66 22.33 -4.56 3.28
CA TRP A 66 22.16 -5.88 2.70
C TRP A 66 23.01 -6.93 3.41
N GLY A 67 22.39 -8.04 3.78
CA GLY A 67 23.00 -9.12 4.56
C GLY A 67 23.08 -8.84 6.07
N GLU A 68 22.60 -7.69 6.55
CA GLU A 68 22.56 -7.35 7.98
C GLU A 68 21.20 -6.77 8.38
N LEU A 69 20.93 -5.49 8.13
CA LEU A 69 19.62 -4.89 8.44
C LEU A 69 18.48 -5.59 7.67
N VAL A 70 18.75 -5.94 6.42
CA VAL A 70 17.92 -6.77 5.56
C VAL A 70 18.70 -8.06 5.29
N PRO A 71 18.44 -9.14 6.06
CA PRO A 71 19.12 -10.41 5.88
C PRO A 71 18.83 -11.02 4.51
N PHE A 72 19.86 -11.62 3.90
CA PHE A 72 19.66 -12.39 2.67
C PHE A 72 18.90 -13.68 2.93
N GLY A 73 18.14 -14.13 1.93
CA GLY A 73 17.33 -15.34 1.98
C GLY A 73 16.08 -15.25 2.86
N GLN A 74 15.79 -14.10 3.44
CA GLN A 74 14.61 -13.89 4.30
C GLN A 74 13.58 -12.96 3.66
N VAL A 75 12.30 -13.21 3.96
CA VAL A 75 11.20 -12.38 3.46
C VAL A 75 11.20 -11.02 4.15
N TRP A 76 11.36 -9.96 3.37
CA TRP A 76 11.32 -8.58 3.82
C TRP A 76 10.14 -7.86 3.19
N ARG A 77 9.43 -7.05 3.97
CA ARG A 77 8.26 -6.23 3.57
C ARG A 77 8.54 -5.10 2.57
N THR A 78 9.77 -5.05 2.05
CA THR A 78 10.23 -4.07 1.06
C THR A 78 9.94 -2.63 1.50
N GLY A 79 10.28 -2.31 2.76
CA GLY A 79 10.01 -1.03 3.40
C GLY A 79 10.20 -1.09 4.92
N ALA A 80 9.63 -0.11 5.64
CA ALA A 80 9.58 -0.05 7.09
C ALA A 80 8.15 -0.14 7.64
N ASN A 81 7.96 -0.40 8.94
CA ASN A 81 6.64 -0.45 9.59
C ASN A 81 5.66 -1.42 8.90
N GLU A 82 4.55 -0.91 8.34
CA GLU A 82 3.60 -1.62 7.49
C GLU A 82 4.23 -2.18 6.20
N ALA A 83 3.72 -3.29 5.70
CA ALA A 83 4.15 -3.82 4.41
C ALA A 83 3.86 -2.83 3.28
N THR A 84 4.78 -2.75 2.30
CA THR A 84 4.56 -1.91 1.13
C THR A 84 3.33 -2.39 0.39
N VAL A 85 2.37 -1.51 0.15
CA VAL A 85 1.16 -1.83 -0.61
C VAL A 85 1.39 -1.47 -2.07
N PHE A 86 1.23 -2.45 -2.94
CA PHE A 86 1.24 -2.30 -4.39
C PHE A 86 -0.16 -2.55 -4.93
N GLU A 87 -0.74 -1.57 -5.61
CA GLU A 87 -2.09 -1.64 -6.16
C GLU A 87 -2.10 -1.39 -7.66
N VAL A 88 -2.89 -2.19 -8.37
CA VAL A 88 -3.13 -2.06 -9.81
C VAL A 88 -4.63 -2.01 -10.09
N SER A 89 -5.05 -1.04 -10.90
CA SER A 89 -6.49 -0.81 -11.19
C SER A 89 -7.06 -1.73 -12.27
N ASN A 90 -6.21 -2.42 -13.02
CA ASN A 90 -6.54 -3.44 -14.03
C ASN A 90 -5.53 -4.59 -13.92
N ASP A 91 -5.80 -5.70 -14.60
CA ASP A 91 -4.83 -6.77 -14.78
C ASP A 91 -3.59 -6.23 -15.51
N VAL A 92 -2.41 -6.58 -15.01
CA VAL A 92 -1.11 -6.22 -15.59
C VAL A 92 -0.25 -7.46 -15.73
N THR A 93 0.89 -7.33 -16.39
CA THR A 93 1.98 -8.29 -16.24
C THR A 93 3.16 -7.66 -15.53
N ILE A 94 3.77 -8.43 -14.63
CA ILE A 94 5.03 -8.09 -13.96
C ILE A 94 6.13 -8.95 -14.57
N ASN A 95 7.06 -8.34 -15.28
CA ASN A 95 8.07 -9.04 -16.09
C ASN A 95 7.46 -10.16 -16.96
N GLY A 96 6.31 -9.89 -17.59
CA GLY A 96 5.61 -10.83 -18.47
C GLY A 96 4.73 -11.87 -17.75
N GLN A 97 4.68 -11.90 -16.42
CA GLN A 97 3.80 -12.79 -15.66
C GLN A 97 2.53 -12.07 -15.21
N LEU A 98 1.37 -12.68 -15.39
CA LEU A 98 0.08 -12.08 -15.05
C LEU A 98 -0.02 -11.78 -13.55
N LEU A 99 -0.39 -10.54 -13.22
CA LEU A 99 -0.85 -10.11 -11.91
C LEU A 99 -2.26 -9.53 -12.07
N PRO A 100 -3.30 -10.18 -11.52
CA PRO A 100 -4.66 -9.66 -11.60
C PRO A 100 -4.79 -8.28 -10.92
N LYS A 101 -5.82 -7.53 -11.31
CA LYS A 101 -6.25 -6.31 -10.64
C LYS A 101 -6.38 -6.54 -9.13
N GLY A 102 -5.87 -5.64 -8.32
CA GLY A 102 -6.02 -5.72 -6.87
C GLY A 102 -4.98 -4.96 -6.08
N LYS A 103 -5.04 -5.14 -4.75
CA LYS A 103 -4.07 -4.66 -3.77
C LYS A 103 -3.25 -5.83 -3.25
N TYR A 104 -1.95 -5.61 -3.14
CA TYR A 104 -0.99 -6.61 -2.71
C TYR A 104 -0.04 -6.01 -1.68
N SER A 105 0.41 -6.80 -0.71
CA SER A 105 1.62 -6.51 0.03
C SER A 105 2.81 -6.97 -0.82
N LEU A 106 3.72 -6.04 -1.08
CA LEU A 106 4.97 -6.30 -1.76
C LEU A 106 6.00 -6.75 -0.73
N HIS A 107 6.44 -8.00 -0.87
CA HIS A 107 7.58 -8.53 -0.15
C HIS A 107 8.71 -8.86 -1.12
N THR A 108 9.92 -8.94 -0.59
CA THR A 108 11.10 -9.35 -1.33
C THR A 108 11.92 -10.36 -0.54
N ILE A 109 12.52 -11.31 -1.24
CA ILE A 109 13.58 -12.17 -0.71
C ILE A 109 14.87 -11.76 -1.43
N PRO A 110 15.72 -10.93 -0.80
CA PRO A 110 16.98 -10.54 -1.39
C PRO A 110 18.02 -11.64 -1.26
N THR A 111 18.84 -11.81 -2.29
CA THR A 111 20.12 -12.53 -2.22
C THR A 111 21.22 -11.62 -2.76
N GLU A 112 22.45 -12.14 -2.85
CA GLU A 112 23.58 -11.38 -3.38
C GLU A 112 23.44 -11.06 -4.89
N SER A 113 22.82 -11.95 -5.67
CA SER A 113 22.75 -11.84 -7.13
C SER A 113 21.35 -11.71 -7.70
N GLU A 114 20.34 -12.24 -7.00
CA GLU A 114 18.96 -12.30 -7.50
C GLU A 114 17.96 -12.05 -6.38
N TRP A 115 16.88 -11.36 -6.69
CA TRP A 115 15.84 -11.06 -5.73
C TRP A 115 14.55 -11.68 -6.21
N THR A 116 13.77 -12.22 -5.28
CA THR A 116 12.39 -12.62 -5.57
C THR A 116 11.47 -11.50 -5.10
N LEU A 117 10.72 -10.90 -6.02
CA LEU A 117 9.57 -10.05 -5.70
C LEU A 117 8.35 -10.94 -5.46
N ILE A 118 7.56 -10.60 -4.45
CA ILE A 118 6.38 -11.36 -4.04
C ILE A 118 5.21 -10.38 -3.90
N PHE A 119 4.14 -10.62 -4.66
CA PHE A 119 2.89 -9.89 -4.55
C PHE A 119 1.91 -10.77 -3.78
N ASN A 120 1.69 -10.46 -2.50
CA ASN A 120 0.88 -11.26 -1.59
C ASN A 120 -0.50 -10.62 -1.38
N LYS A 121 -1.57 -11.43 -1.37
CA LYS A 121 -2.97 -10.95 -1.30
C LYS A 121 -3.33 -10.33 0.03
N ALA A 122 -2.61 -10.66 1.11
CA ALA A 122 -2.81 -10.06 2.43
C ALA A 122 -2.12 -8.69 2.49
N TRP A 123 -2.72 -7.69 1.87
CA TRP A 123 -2.09 -6.39 1.62
C TRP A 123 -1.96 -5.47 2.85
N ASN A 124 -2.83 -5.64 3.86
CA ASN A 124 -2.89 -4.75 5.03
C ASN A 124 -2.19 -5.38 6.24
N GLN A 125 -0.86 -5.45 6.20
CA GLN A 125 -0.07 -6.15 7.22
C GLN A 125 0.98 -5.25 7.86
N TRP A 126 1.28 -5.51 9.14
CA TRP A 126 2.44 -4.93 9.80
C TRP A 126 3.66 -5.83 9.60
N GLY A 127 4.73 -5.28 9.04
CA GLY A 127 5.95 -6.06 8.88
C GLY A 127 5.86 -7.17 7.82
N SER A 128 6.66 -8.22 8.01
CA SER A 128 6.50 -9.52 7.34
C SER A 128 6.07 -10.62 8.32
N PHE A 129 5.63 -10.27 9.54
CA PHE A 129 5.40 -11.26 10.61
C PHE A 129 4.22 -12.19 10.33
N GLU A 130 3.21 -11.66 9.64
CA GLU A 130 2.00 -12.40 9.23
C GLU A 130 2.08 -12.87 7.77
N TYR A 131 3.29 -12.91 7.20
CA TYR A 131 3.48 -13.38 5.83
C TYR A 131 3.10 -14.86 5.70
N ASP A 132 2.19 -15.17 4.79
CA ASP A 132 1.79 -16.53 4.42
C ASP A 132 1.99 -16.74 2.92
N ALA A 133 2.90 -17.65 2.57
CA ALA A 133 3.21 -17.99 1.18
C ALA A 133 2.00 -18.53 0.39
N LYS A 134 0.97 -19.06 1.06
CA LYS A 134 -0.28 -19.49 0.40
C LYS A 134 -1.08 -18.31 -0.17
N GLN A 135 -0.82 -17.11 0.32
CA GLN A 135 -1.45 -15.88 -0.15
C GLN A 135 -0.67 -15.22 -1.30
N ASP A 136 0.44 -15.80 -1.75
CA ASP A 136 1.19 -15.26 -2.88
C ASP A 136 0.35 -15.35 -4.16
N ALA A 137 0.09 -14.19 -4.77
CA ALA A 137 -0.54 -14.11 -6.10
C ALA A 137 0.52 -14.29 -7.21
N LEU A 138 1.73 -13.80 -6.97
CA LEU A 138 2.81 -13.84 -7.94
C LEU A 138 4.18 -13.80 -7.26
N ARG A 139 5.14 -14.56 -7.81
CA ARG A 139 6.57 -14.46 -7.51
C ARG A 139 7.36 -14.22 -8.78
N VAL A 140 8.20 -13.19 -8.79
CA VAL A 140 9.00 -12.82 -9.96
C VAL A 140 10.45 -12.66 -9.54
N THR A 141 11.36 -13.36 -10.21
CA THR A 141 12.79 -13.16 -10.03
C THR A 141 13.25 -11.92 -10.80
N VAL A 142 14.04 -11.08 -10.15
CA VAL A 142 14.63 -9.87 -10.70
C VAL A 142 16.10 -9.79 -10.33
N LYS A 143 16.89 -9.08 -11.14
CA LYS A 143 18.30 -8.84 -10.86
C LYS A 143 18.49 -7.44 -10.30
N PRO A 144 19.03 -7.29 -9.07
CA PRO A 144 19.45 -5.98 -8.59
C PRO A 144 20.61 -5.48 -9.45
N MET A 145 20.76 -4.17 -9.51
CA MET A 145 21.88 -3.50 -10.16
C MET A 145 22.43 -2.40 -9.26
N THR A 146 23.70 -2.08 -9.45
CA THR A 146 24.34 -0.99 -8.73
C THR A 146 23.89 0.35 -9.29
N GLY A 147 23.60 1.30 -8.40
CA GLY A 147 23.33 2.70 -8.74
C GLY A 147 23.97 3.63 -7.71
N GLU A 148 23.64 4.92 -7.84
CA GLU A 148 24.10 5.93 -6.88
C GLU A 148 23.61 5.64 -5.46
N ILE A 149 24.39 6.05 -4.45
CA ILE A 149 23.99 5.88 -3.05
C ILE A 149 22.73 6.69 -2.77
N ARG A 150 21.69 6.05 -2.23
CA ARG A 150 20.49 6.71 -1.70
C ARG A 150 20.33 6.46 -0.21
N GLU A 151 20.32 7.55 0.54
CA GLU A 151 20.12 7.51 2.00
C GLU A 151 18.73 6.99 2.36
N THR A 152 17.71 7.53 1.73
CA THR A 152 16.31 7.18 2.00
C THR A 152 15.78 6.27 0.92
N MET A 153 15.20 5.13 1.30
CA MET A 153 14.54 4.21 0.38
C MET A 153 13.43 4.93 -0.40
N SER A 154 13.30 4.56 -1.67
CA SER A 154 12.31 5.13 -2.59
C SER A 154 11.84 4.09 -3.61
N PHE A 155 10.64 4.30 -4.12
CA PHE A 155 10.17 3.72 -5.36
C PHE A 155 10.15 4.84 -6.40
N ASP A 156 10.52 4.53 -7.64
CA ASP A 156 10.42 5.44 -8.77
C ASP A 156 9.74 4.72 -9.95
N PHE A 157 9.11 5.49 -10.83
CA PHE A 157 8.70 5.03 -12.16
C PHE A 157 9.72 5.54 -13.20
N GLY A 158 10.26 4.64 -14.01
CA GLY A 158 11.24 4.93 -15.06
C GLY A 158 10.88 4.23 -16.37
N ASP A 159 11.67 4.51 -17.43
CA ASP A 159 11.49 3.91 -18.78
C ASP A 159 10.02 3.89 -19.23
N MET A 160 9.39 5.05 -19.21
CA MET A 160 7.96 5.20 -19.52
C MET A 160 7.70 4.91 -21.00
N LYS A 161 6.73 4.04 -21.28
CA LYS A 161 6.25 3.69 -22.63
C LYS A 161 4.72 3.80 -22.65
N PRO A 162 4.09 3.81 -23.83
CA PRO A 162 2.63 3.95 -23.92
C PRO A 162 1.84 2.91 -23.12
N ASN A 163 2.35 1.69 -23.01
CA ASN A 163 1.68 0.55 -22.36
C ASN A 163 2.53 -0.11 -21.25
N SER A 164 3.68 0.44 -20.89
CA SER A 164 4.52 -0.15 -19.85
C SER A 164 5.41 0.88 -19.15
N THR A 165 5.87 0.57 -17.96
CA THR A 165 6.90 1.33 -17.23
C THR A 165 7.75 0.39 -16.40
N GLN A 166 8.94 0.82 -16.01
CA GLN A 166 9.72 0.16 -14.96
C GLN A 166 9.42 0.79 -13.60
N VAL A 167 9.05 -0.02 -12.62
CA VAL A 167 9.08 0.34 -11.21
C VAL A 167 10.46 0.00 -10.67
N VAL A 168 11.10 0.94 -9.98
CA VAL A 168 12.45 0.76 -9.44
C VAL A 168 12.43 0.95 -7.94
N ILE A 169 12.77 -0.11 -7.20
CA ILE A 169 13.10 -0.01 -5.78
C ILE A 169 14.53 0.52 -5.67
N ALA A 170 14.73 1.60 -4.93
CA ALA A 170 16.02 2.27 -4.83
C ALA A 170 16.39 2.57 -3.38
N TRP A 171 17.46 1.95 -2.89
CA TRP A 171 17.98 2.18 -1.54
C TRP A 171 19.45 1.79 -1.43
N GLU A 172 20.21 2.58 -0.68
CA GLU A 172 21.66 2.44 -0.59
C GLU A 172 22.24 2.41 -2.03
N LYS A 173 23.10 1.46 -2.38
CA LYS A 173 23.72 1.31 -3.70
C LYS A 173 22.92 0.44 -4.64
N LEU A 174 21.82 -0.16 -4.20
CA LEU A 174 21.04 -1.07 -5.04
C LEU A 174 19.85 -0.38 -5.70
N ARG A 175 19.57 -0.82 -6.91
CA ARG A 175 18.37 -0.57 -7.70
C ARG A 175 17.79 -1.91 -8.11
N VAL A 176 16.48 -2.08 -7.95
CA VAL A 176 15.79 -3.32 -8.28
C VAL A 176 14.64 -2.98 -9.21
N PRO A 177 14.88 -2.97 -10.53
CA PRO A 177 13.86 -2.67 -11.52
C PRO A 177 12.98 -3.90 -11.79
N PHE A 178 11.69 -3.65 -12.04
CA PHE A 178 10.78 -4.60 -12.65
C PHE A 178 9.80 -3.87 -13.56
N THR A 179 9.40 -4.52 -14.66
CA THR A 179 8.50 -3.95 -15.65
C THR A 179 7.06 -4.25 -15.27
N VAL A 180 6.23 -3.22 -15.30
CA VAL A 180 4.77 -3.31 -15.29
C VAL A 180 4.28 -3.01 -16.70
N ASP A 181 3.61 -3.97 -17.34
CA ASP A 181 2.99 -3.82 -18.66
C ASP A 181 1.48 -4.00 -18.55
N VAL A 182 0.72 -3.08 -19.13
CA VAL A 182 -0.74 -3.02 -19.03
C VAL A 182 -1.45 -3.66 -20.22
N GLY A 183 -0.70 -4.28 -21.13
CA GLY A 183 -1.19 -4.95 -22.33
C GLY A 183 -1.75 -3.99 -23.39
N ASP A 184 -2.62 -4.51 -24.24
CA ASP A 184 -3.28 -3.74 -25.29
C ASP A 184 -4.44 -2.90 -24.73
N VAL A 185 -4.10 -1.64 -24.40
CA VAL A 185 -5.05 -0.63 -23.91
C VAL A 185 -6.16 -0.38 -24.92
N ASN A 186 -5.85 -0.30 -26.22
CA ASN A 186 -6.84 -0.01 -27.26
C ASN A 186 -7.90 -1.11 -27.31
N LYS A 187 -7.47 -2.38 -27.28
CA LYS A 187 -8.40 -3.52 -27.24
C LYS A 187 -9.29 -3.49 -26.01
N ARG A 188 -8.74 -3.19 -24.83
CA ARG A 188 -9.52 -3.11 -23.58
C ARG A 188 -10.54 -1.98 -23.62
N VAL A 189 -10.12 -0.79 -24.06
CA VAL A 189 -10.99 0.39 -24.21
C VAL A 189 -12.11 0.11 -25.21
N VAL A 190 -11.80 -0.44 -26.39
CA VAL A 190 -12.83 -0.80 -27.40
C VAL A 190 -13.80 -1.84 -26.86
N ASN A 191 -13.34 -2.83 -26.11
CA ASN A 191 -14.21 -3.84 -25.51
C ASN A 191 -15.12 -3.25 -24.42
N ASP A 192 -14.62 -2.34 -23.59
CA ASP A 192 -15.41 -1.61 -22.60
C ASP A 192 -16.47 -0.70 -23.25
N PHE A 193 -16.10 0.00 -24.34
CA PHE A 193 -17.07 0.75 -25.14
C PHE A 193 -18.17 -0.15 -25.72
N ARG A 194 -17.80 -1.28 -26.32
CA ARG A 194 -18.76 -2.23 -26.90
C ARG A 194 -19.71 -2.80 -25.86
N SER A 195 -19.22 -3.18 -24.67
CA SER A 195 -20.06 -3.75 -23.62
C SER A 195 -21.11 -2.75 -23.11
N LYS A 196 -20.75 -1.47 -23.01
CA LYS A 196 -21.65 -0.39 -22.58
C LYS A 196 -22.71 -0.03 -23.62
N ILE A 197 -22.31 0.04 -24.89
CA ILE A 197 -23.24 0.35 -26.01
C ILE A 197 -24.20 -0.82 -26.27
N VAL A 198 -23.72 -2.06 -26.23
CA VAL A 198 -24.56 -3.24 -26.51
C VAL A 198 -25.42 -3.62 -25.29
N GLY A 199 -24.98 -3.29 -24.07
CA GLY A 199 -25.70 -3.57 -22.83
C GLY A 199 -26.85 -2.60 -22.50
N ASP A 200 -26.89 -1.42 -23.12
CA ASP A 200 -27.95 -0.41 -22.93
C ASP A 200 -28.31 0.28 -24.26
N PRO A 201 -29.42 -0.14 -24.92
CA PRO A 201 -29.88 0.45 -26.17
C PRO A 201 -30.17 1.96 -26.08
N VAL A 202 -30.50 2.48 -24.89
CA VAL A 202 -30.81 3.90 -24.66
C VAL A 202 -29.53 4.73 -24.60
N GLN A 203 -28.47 4.19 -24.00
CA GLN A 203 -27.16 4.84 -23.96
C GLN A 203 -26.50 4.87 -25.34
N ALA A 204 -26.66 3.82 -26.13
CA ALA A 204 -26.24 3.78 -27.53
C ALA A 204 -26.95 4.84 -28.38
N ALA A 205 -28.26 5.00 -28.22
CA ALA A 205 -29.06 5.99 -28.95
C ALA A 205 -28.65 7.44 -28.60
N ASN A 206 -28.38 7.74 -27.33
CA ASN A 206 -27.95 9.08 -26.89
C ASN A 206 -26.54 9.47 -27.39
N TYR A 207 -25.70 8.51 -27.76
CA TYR A 207 -24.35 8.76 -28.28
C TYR A 207 -24.32 8.98 -29.80
N VAL A 208 -25.30 8.45 -30.55
CA VAL A 208 -25.42 8.64 -32.02
C VAL A 208 -26.12 9.96 -32.37
N LEU A 209 -26.83 10.54 -31.41
CA LEU A 209 -27.64 11.76 -31.60
C LEU A 209 -26.95 13.06 -31.14
N ASN A 210 -25.70 12.98 -30.65
CA ASN A 210 -24.84 14.13 -30.32
C ASN A 210 -23.52 14.04 -31.08
#